data_AF-A0A3D0NWP7-F1
#
_entry.id   AF-A0A3D0NWP7-F1
#
_cell.length_a   1.000
_cell.length_b   1.000
_cell.length_c   1.000
_cell.angle_alpha   90.00
_cell.angle_beta   90.00
_cell.angle_gamma   90.00
#
_symmetry.space_group_name_H-M   'P 1'
#
loop_
_entity.id
_entity.type
_entity.pdbx_description
1 polymer ?
#
loop_
_entity_poly.entity_id
_entity_poly.type
_entity_poly.pdbx_seq_one_letter_code
_entity_poly.pdbx_strand_id
1 'polypeptide(L)'
;MRIQNMFQEDIDRKINGVVKVDQDASDVLVQELKEYVITRELKKHFITFFTNYGDSFREKTADIGVWISGFFGSGKSHFLKMLSYLLENKEVQGEKTVEIFRRKFADDPATFRLIEEAAKGRTDTILFNIDIEGSINK
;
A
#
# COMPACT_ATOMS: atom_id res chain seq x y z
N MET A 1 -20.71 -27.24 -13.76
CA MET A 1 -20.01 -26.01 -13.32
C MET A 1 -19.30 -26.33 -12.01
N ARG A 2 -17.98 -26.10 -11.89
CA ARG A 2 -17.26 -26.26 -10.61
C ARG A 2 -17.25 -24.92 -9.89
N ILE A 3 -17.59 -24.89 -8.59
CA ILE A 3 -17.64 -23.65 -7.77
C ILE A 3 -16.30 -22.91 -7.79
N GLN A 4 -15.18 -23.64 -7.87
CA GLN A 4 -13.84 -23.08 -8.00
C GLN A 4 -13.70 -22.07 -9.15
N ASN A 5 -14.46 -22.24 -10.25
CA ASN A 5 -14.40 -21.36 -11.41
C ASN A 5 -15.18 -20.04 -11.22
N MET A 6 -15.87 -19.86 -10.09
CA MET A 6 -16.55 -18.61 -9.75
C MET A 6 -15.64 -17.59 -9.07
N PHE A 7 -14.48 -18.03 -8.55
CA PHE A 7 -13.54 -17.16 -7.86
C PHE A 7 -12.60 -16.48 -8.85
N GLN A 8 -12.27 -15.22 -8.57
CA GLN A 8 -11.35 -14.43 -9.40
C GLN A 8 -9.92 -14.99 -9.33
N GLU A 9 -9.51 -15.45 -8.16
CA GLU A 9 -8.17 -15.97 -7.89
C GLU A 9 -8.25 -17.46 -7.54
N ASP A 10 -7.13 -18.16 -7.71
CA ASP A 10 -7.00 -19.58 -7.36
C ASP A 10 -7.29 -19.80 -5.85
N ILE A 11 -8.20 -20.71 -5.54
CA ILE A 11 -8.59 -21.01 -4.15
C ILE A 11 -7.56 -21.87 -3.42
N ASP A 12 -6.69 -22.58 -4.14
CA ASP A 12 -5.64 -23.43 -3.57
C ASP A 12 -4.32 -22.67 -3.32
N ARG A 13 -4.30 -21.37 -3.65
CA ARG A 13 -3.13 -20.51 -3.42
C ARG A 13 -2.80 -20.40 -1.92
N LYS A 14 -1.52 -20.38 -1.58
CA LYS A 14 -1.08 -20.20 -0.20
C LYS A 14 -1.21 -18.74 0.22
N ILE A 15 -2.07 -18.49 1.21
CA ILE A 15 -2.18 -17.18 1.86
C ILE A 15 -1.44 -17.25 3.18
N ASN A 16 -0.42 -16.41 3.33
CA ASN A 16 0.32 -16.27 4.57
C ASN A 16 -0.53 -15.45 5.56
N GLY A 17 -1.18 -16.13 6.50
CA GLY A 17 -1.91 -15.46 7.60
C GLY A 17 -0.99 -14.76 8.61
N VAL A 18 0.29 -15.13 8.63
CA VAL A 18 1.34 -14.56 9.50
C VAL A 18 2.63 -14.46 8.68
N VAL A 19 3.31 -13.33 8.77
CA VAL A 19 4.65 -13.16 8.18
C VAL A 19 5.62 -14.04 8.96
N LYS A 20 6.24 -15.02 8.30
CA LYS A 20 7.23 -15.90 8.91
C LYS A 20 8.64 -15.33 8.75
N VAL A 21 9.52 -15.59 9.71
CA VAL A 21 10.89 -15.08 9.75
C VAL A 21 11.75 -15.61 8.59
N ASP A 22 11.40 -16.78 8.04
CA ASP A 22 12.11 -17.47 6.97
C ASP A 22 11.64 -17.12 5.55
N GLN A 23 10.60 -16.30 5.40
CA GLN A 23 10.09 -15.90 4.09
C GLN A 23 10.92 -14.76 3.50
N ASP A 24 11.19 -14.84 2.19
CA ASP A 24 11.86 -13.78 1.46
C ASP A 24 11.00 -12.50 1.53
N ALA A 25 11.63 -11.39 1.95
CA ALA A 25 10.97 -10.11 2.10
C ALA A 25 10.33 -9.62 0.78
N SER A 26 10.89 -10.02 -0.36
CA SER A 26 10.34 -9.71 -1.69
C SER A 26 9.05 -10.48 -1.97
N ASP A 27 8.99 -11.78 -1.66
CA ASP A 27 7.80 -12.62 -1.85
C ASP A 27 6.63 -12.12 -1.00
N VAL A 28 6.91 -11.81 0.28
CA VAL A 28 5.90 -11.28 1.21
C VAL A 28 5.33 -9.97 0.68
N LEU A 29 6.19 -9.06 0.22
CA LEU A 29 5.77 -7.77 -0.30
C LEU A 29 4.92 -7.91 -1.57
N VAL A 30 5.36 -8.73 -2.53
CA VAL A 30 4.62 -8.96 -3.79
C VAL A 30 3.26 -9.58 -3.49
N GLN A 31 3.19 -10.54 -2.57
CA GLN A 31 1.94 -11.14 -2.14
C GLN A 31 1.04 -10.13 -1.42
N GLU A 32 1.57 -9.31 -0.52
CA GLU A 32 0.80 -8.24 0.16
C GLU A 32 0.20 -7.27 -0.86
N LEU A 33 0.99 -6.80 -1.82
CA LEU A 33 0.49 -5.95 -2.92
C LEU A 33 -0.61 -6.68 -3.67
N LYS A 34 -0.43 -7.95 -4.06
CA LYS A 34 -1.44 -8.71 -4.84
C LYS A 34 -2.72 -8.95 -4.07
N GLU A 35 -2.66 -9.27 -2.78
CA GLU A 35 -3.85 -9.58 -1.97
C GLU A 35 -4.55 -8.33 -1.41
N TYR A 36 -3.96 -7.13 -1.50
CA TYR A 36 -4.59 -5.90 -1.01
C TYR A 36 -5.88 -5.57 -1.78
N VAL A 37 -7.02 -5.51 -1.10
CA VAL A 37 -8.32 -5.23 -1.73
C VAL A 37 -8.63 -3.74 -1.72
N ILE A 38 -8.86 -3.17 -2.89
CA ILE A 38 -9.24 -1.76 -3.05
C ILE A 38 -10.75 -1.62 -3.00
N THR A 39 -11.26 -1.20 -1.85
CA THR A 39 -12.68 -0.85 -1.69
C THR A 39 -12.96 0.56 -2.22
N ARG A 40 -14.24 0.88 -2.45
CA ARG A 40 -14.66 2.23 -2.89
C ARG A 40 -14.21 3.34 -1.94
N GLU A 41 -14.24 3.10 -0.63
CA GLU A 41 -13.79 4.08 0.36
C GLU A 41 -12.26 4.23 0.35
N LEU A 42 -11.52 3.11 0.22
CA LEU A 42 -10.06 3.19 0.05
C LEU A 42 -9.66 3.96 -1.20
N LYS A 43 -10.39 3.80 -2.33
CA LYS A 43 -10.15 4.60 -3.54
C LYS A 43 -10.21 6.10 -3.24
N LYS A 44 -11.20 6.56 -2.47
CA LYS A 44 -11.30 7.98 -2.07
C LYS A 44 -10.08 8.43 -1.28
N HIS A 45 -9.61 7.62 -0.33
CA HIS A 45 -8.41 7.94 0.45
C HIS A 45 -7.14 8.00 -0.41
N PHE A 46 -7.00 7.09 -1.37
CA PHE A 46 -5.91 7.14 -2.36
C PHE A 46 -5.95 8.42 -3.20
N ILE A 47 -7.12 8.79 -3.74
CA ILE A 47 -7.29 10.02 -4.51
C ILE A 47 -6.89 11.23 -3.67
N THR A 48 -7.43 11.35 -2.45
CA THR A 48 -7.12 12.46 -1.56
C THR A 48 -5.64 12.54 -1.25
N PHE A 49 -5.01 11.42 -0.91
CA PHE A 49 -3.59 11.39 -0.58
C PHE A 49 -2.73 11.81 -1.78
N PHE A 50 -2.87 11.13 -2.91
CA PHE A 50 -1.99 11.32 -4.07
C PHE A 50 -2.23 12.65 -4.79
N THR A 51 -3.42 13.23 -4.70
CA THR A 51 -3.66 14.61 -5.18
C THR A 51 -2.83 15.61 -4.35
N ASN A 52 -2.99 15.60 -3.03
CA ASN A 52 -2.28 16.56 -2.16
C ASN A 52 -0.75 16.31 -2.15
N TYR A 53 -0.33 15.05 -2.15
CA TYR A 53 1.09 14.70 -2.21
C TYR A 53 1.70 15.13 -3.56
N GLY A 54 0.99 14.90 -4.67
CA GLY A 54 1.42 15.36 -5.99
C GLY A 54 1.58 16.87 -6.10
N ASP A 55 0.68 17.64 -5.47
CA ASP A 55 0.76 19.11 -5.42
C ASP A 55 2.04 19.61 -4.73
N SER A 56 2.52 18.89 -3.73
CA SER A 56 3.75 19.26 -3.01
C SER A 56 5.03 19.24 -3.86
N PHE A 57 5.03 18.51 -4.99
CA PHE A 57 6.14 18.55 -5.94
C PHE A 57 6.15 19.82 -6.80
N ARG A 58 4.98 20.45 -6.99
CA ARG A 58 4.85 21.72 -7.74
C ARG A 58 5.24 22.91 -6.88
N GLU A 59 4.76 22.93 -5.65
CA GLU A 59 5.08 23.97 -4.67
C GLU A 59 5.92 23.36 -3.55
N LYS A 60 7.24 23.59 -3.61
CA LYS A 60 8.17 23.08 -2.59
C LYS A 60 7.74 23.61 -1.21
N THR A 61 7.24 22.72 -0.37
CA THR A 61 6.85 23.00 1.01
C THR A 61 7.41 21.94 1.95
N ALA A 62 7.81 22.37 3.15
CA ALA A 62 8.17 21.47 4.23
C ALA A 62 6.96 21.10 5.12
N ASP A 63 5.81 21.75 4.90
CA ASP A 63 4.63 21.69 5.76
C ASP A 63 3.64 20.62 5.29
N ILE A 64 4.12 19.38 5.14
CA ILE A 64 3.29 18.25 4.71
C ILE A 64 3.09 17.31 5.88
N GLY A 65 1.85 17.24 6.38
CA GLY A 65 1.42 16.28 7.38
C GLY A 65 0.19 15.52 6.92
N VAL A 66 0.21 14.20 7.03
CA VAL A 66 -0.95 13.34 6.76
C VAL A 66 -1.34 12.60 8.02
N TRP A 67 -2.59 12.74 8.44
CA TRP A 67 -3.14 12.05 9.59
C TRP A 67 -4.11 10.94 9.16
N ILE A 68 -3.79 9.69 9.48
CA ILE A 68 -4.64 8.53 9.16
C ILE A 68 -5.31 8.08 10.47
N SER A 69 -6.63 8.28 10.57
CA SER A 69 -7.44 7.92 11.74
C SER A 69 -8.51 6.87 11.41
N GLY A 70 -9.04 6.22 12.45
CA GLY A 70 -10.02 5.14 12.31
C GLY A 70 -9.96 4.12 13.45
N PHE A 71 -11.00 3.29 13.58
CA PHE A 71 -11.15 2.29 14.64
C PHE A 71 -10.08 1.19 14.60
N PHE A 72 -9.91 0.44 15.70
CA PHE A 72 -9.03 -0.73 15.72
C PHE A 72 -9.46 -1.75 14.65
N GLY A 73 -8.50 -2.38 13.98
CA GLY A 73 -8.77 -3.33 12.89
C GLY A 73 -9.20 -2.70 11.56
N SER A 74 -9.31 -1.36 11.45
CA SER A 74 -9.76 -0.69 10.22
C SER A 74 -8.71 -0.64 9.08
N GLY A 75 -7.55 -1.28 9.26
CA GLY A 75 -6.51 -1.35 8.24
C GLY A 75 -5.58 -0.13 8.10
N LYS A 76 -5.57 0.82 9.07
CA LYS A 76 -4.74 2.05 9.01
C LYS A 76 -3.26 1.79 8.74
N SER A 77 -2.63 0.91 9.52
CA SER A 77 -1.21 0.59 9.36
C SER A 77 -0.94 -0.12 8.04
N HIS A 78 -1.88 -0.96 7.57
CA HIS A 78 -1.77 -1.62 6.27
C HIS A 78 -1.88 -0.60 5.12
N PHE A 79 -2.80 0.36 5.22
CA PHE A 79 -2.91 1.47 4.25
C PHE A 79 -1.63 2.31 4.22
N LEU A 80 -1.07 2.68 5.37
CA LEU A 80 0.21 3.39 5.47
C LEU A 80 1.36 2.57 4.83
N LYS A 81 1.39 1.26 5.05
CA LYS A 81 2.37 0.35 4.42
C LYS A 81 2.24 0.32 2.90
N MET A 82 1.01 0.30 2.36
CA MET A 82 0.77 0.37 0.93
C MET A 82 1.23 1.71 0.34
N LEU A 83 0.93 2.83 1.00
CA LEU A 83 1.45 4.14 0.58
C LEU A 83 2.98 4.14 0.52
N SER A 84 3.64 3.58 1.53
CA SER A 84 5.10 3.44 1.57
C SER A 84 5.63 2.67 0.35
N TYR A 85 5.09 1.48 0.06
CA TYR A 85 5.53 0.69 -1.10
C TYR A 85 5.32 1.39 -2.44
N LEU A 86 4.22 2.12 -2.60
CA LEU A 86 3.90 2.83 -3.83
C LEU A 86 4.76 4.07 -4.04
N LEU A 87 5.04 4.80 -2.96
CA LEU A 87 5.91 5.98 -2.98
C LEU A 87 7.37 5.62 -3.23
N GLU A 88 7.88 4.58 -2.56
CA GLU A 88 9.25 4.09 -2.76
C GLU A 88 9.44 3.57 -4.20
N ASN A 89 8.38 3.01 -4.79
CA ASN A 89 8.35 2.49 -6.15
C ASN A 89 9.56 1.60 -6.49
N LYS A 90 9.93 0.74 -5.54
CA LYS A 90 11.10 -0.14 -5.70
C LYS A 90 10.82 -1.24 -6.71
N GLU A 91 11.90 -1.73 -7.30
CA GLU A 91 11.83 -2.91 -8.16
C GLU A 91 11.92 -4.17 -7.29
N VAL A 92 10.98 -5.08 -7.47
CA VAL A 92 10.89 -6.33 -6.72
C VAL A 92 10.58 -7.43 -7.71
N GLN A 93 11.44 -8.45 -7.78
CA GLN A 93 11.32 -9.56 -8.74
C GLN A 93 11.20 -9.09 -10.21
N GLY A 94 11.90 -8.01 -10.56
CA GLY A 94 11.91 -7.44 -11.91
C GLY A 94 10.70 -6.60 -12.27
N GLU A 95 9.77 -6.35 -11.34
CA GLU A 95 8.59 -5.50 -11.55
C GLU A 95 8.54 -4.38 -10.49
N LYS A 96 8.12 -3.18 -10.90
CA LYS A 96 7.96 -2.04 -10.00
C LYS A 96 6.71 -2.23 -9.12
N THR A 97 6.78 -1.87 -7.84
CA THR A 97 5.64 -2.02 -6.91
C THR A 97 4.37 -1.34 -7.41
N VAL A 98 4.49 -0.17 -8.04
CA VAL A 98 3.37 0.55 -8.66
C VAL A 98 2.76 -0.22 -9.83
N GLU A 99 3.57 -0.92 -10.62
CA GLU A 99 3.10 -1.72 -11.75
C GLU A 99 2.34 -2.97 -11.29
N ILE A 100 2.87 -3.66 -10.26
CA ILE A 100 2.17 -4.77 -9.60
C ILE A 100 0.78 -4.31 -9.11
N PHE A 101 0.70 -3.09 -8.58
CA PHE A 101 -0.53 -2.52 -8.03
C PHE A 101 -1.52 -2.02 -9.11
N ARG A 102 -1.06 -1.73 -10.33
CA ARG A 102 -1.86 -1.17 -11.45
C ARG A 102 -3.11 -1.97 -11.73
N ARG A 103 -3.02 -3.30 -11.67
CA ARG A 103 -4.13 -4.22 -11.96
C ARG A 103 -5.37 -3.96 -11.11
N LYS A 104 -5.21 -3.37 -9.92
CA LYS A 104 -6.30 -3.06 -8.99
C LYS A 104 -7.12 -1.83 -9.37
N PHE A 105 -6.63 -1.06 -10.34
CA PHE A 105 -7.28 0.15 -10.87
C PHE A 105 -7.59 -0.01 -12.37
N ALA A 106 -7.70 -1.24 -12.87
CA ALA A 106 -8.03 -1.51 -14.27
C ALA A 106 -9.36 -0.85 -14.69
N ASP A 107 -10.31 -0.73 -13.76
CA ASP A 107 -11.60 -0.06 -13.93
C ASP A 107 -11.56 1.46 -13.68
N ASP A 108 -10.45 1.99 -13.16
CA ASP A 108 -10.28 3.40 -12.81
C ASP A 108 -8.87 3.93 -13.17
N PRO A 109 -8.57 4.10 -14.46
CA PRO A 109 -7.27 4.60 -14.90
C PRO A 109 -6.99 6.04 -14.44
N ALA A 110 -8.02 6.82 -14.13
CA ALA A 110 -7.87 8.21 -13.70
C ALA A 110 -7.25 8.30 -12.31
N THR A 111 -7.75 7.50 -11.36
CA THR A 111 -7.15 7.40 -10.03
C THR A 111 -5.73 6.84 -10.10
N PHE A 112 -5.49 5.85 -10.94
CA PHE A 112 -4.14 5.28 -11.07
C PHE A 112 -3.11 6.29 -11.55
N ARG A 113 -3.47 7.21 -12.47
CA ARG A 113 -2.55 8.27 -12.92
C ARG A 113 -2.03 9.13 -11.76
N LEU A 114 -2.84 9.39 -10.73
CA LEU A 114 -2.37 10.15 -9.56
C LEU A 114 -1.24 9.41 -8.81
N ILE A 115 -1.38 8.09 -8.68
CA ILE A 115 -0.37 7.23 -8.06
C ILE A 115 0.90 7.21 -8.92
N GLU A 116 0.73 7.01 -10.23
CA GLU A 116 1.83 6.94 -11.19
C GLU A 116 2.64 8.24 -11.25
N GLU A 117 1.98 9.40 -11.29
CA GLU A 117 2.66 10.70 -11.28
C GLU A 117 3.47 10.92 -9.99
N ALA A 118 2.90 10.61 -8.83
CA ALA A 118 3.59 10.75 -7.55
C ALA A 118 4.83 9.83 -7.45
N ALA A 119 4.74 8.61 -7.99
CA ALA A 119 5.79 7.62 -7.95
C ALA A 119 6.96 7.87 -8.94
N LYS A 120 6.86 8.90 -9.79
CA LYS A 120 7.99 9.36 -10.64
C LYS A 120 9.05 10.10 -9.82
N GLY A 121 8.65 10.72 -8.71
CA GLY A 121 9.57 11.36 -7.77
C GLY A 121 10.37 10.28 -7.02
N ARG A 122 11.69 10.42 -6.98
CA ARG A 122 12.52 9.54 -6.14
C ARG A 122 12.18 9.80 -4.67
N THR A 123 11.64 8.79 -4.01
CA THR A 123 11.19 8.86 -2.62
C THR A 123 11.77 7.70 -1.84
N ASP A 124 12.44 7.99 -0.73
CA ASP A 124 12.86 6.98 0.24
C ASP A 124 11.83 6.94 1.38
N THR A 125 11.42 5.75 1.79
CA THR A 125 10.35 5.59 2.79
C THR A 125 10.87 4.90 4.05
N ILE A 126 10.52 5.45 5.22
CA ILE A 126 10.85 4.88 6.53
C ILE A 126 9.54 4.66 7.29
N LEU A 127 9.31 3.43 7.72
CA LEU A 127 8.17 3.04 8.55
C LEU A 127 8.69 2.67 9.94
N PHE A 128 8.16 3.31 10.98
CA PHE A 128 8.50 3.00 12.36
C PHE A 128 7.27 3.08 13.25
N ASN A 129 7.23 2.25 14.27
CA ASN A 129 6.29 2.38 15.36
C ASN A 129 6.91 3.24 16.46
N ILE A 130 6.15 4.19 16.97
CA ILE A 130 6.51 4.92 18.18
C ILE A 130 5.80 4.22 19.32
N ASP A 131 6.39 3.15 19.85
CA ASP A 131 5.96 2.62 21.14
C ASP A 131 6.44 3.59 22.22
N ILE A 132 5.50 4.09 23.01
CA ILE A 132 5.84 4.71 24.29
C ILE A 132 6.11 3.53 25.23
N GLU A 133 7.38 3.19 25.47
CA GLU A 133 7.75 2.42 26.65
C GLU A 133 7.38 3.27 27.87
N GLY A 134 6.10 3.21 28.27
CA GLY A 134 5.68 3.69 29.57
C GLY A 134 6.43 2.86 30.58
N SER A 135 7.28 3.52 31.38
CA SER A 135 8.01 2.89 32.47
C SER A 135 7.05 2.04 33.30
N ILE A 136 7.17 0.72 33.16
CA ILE A 136 6.53 -0.23 34.06
C ILE A 136 7.31 -0.11 35.37
N ASN A 137 6.91 0.85 36.20
CA ASN A 137 7.30 0.84 37.60
C ASN A 137 6.64 -0.40 38.21
N LYS A 138 7.45 -1.44 38.38
CA LYS A 138 7.16 -2.65 39.13
C LYS A 138 7.10 -2.35 40.62
#